data_AF-A0A9D2LXA5-F1
#
_entry.id   AF-A0A9D2LXA5-F1
#
_cell.length_a   1.000
_cell.length_b   1.000
_cell.length_c   1.000
_cell.angle_alpha   90.00
_cell.angle_beta   90.00
_cell.angle_gamma   90.00
#
_symmetry.space_group_name_H-M   'P 1'
#
loop_
_entity.id
_entity.type
_entity.pdbx_description
1 polymer ?
#
loop_
_entity_poly.entity_id
_entity_poly.type
_entity_poly.pdbx_seq_one_letter_code
_entity_poly.pdbx_strand_id
1 'polypeptide(L)'
;MSKLQGKRLISLDGCEGTNTYVSSFRSDLVKCEKTLRWESASGAAVQVEVRDVSTNVYQGVPHQEQGNAVKLLARLLRAVSEAGATLRLFALEGGVAENIVPETAAVRFCYEGCSPEKLRALLQETFSQLTQELENPAQAGTLRITEVPAPDRAVTAQDSTSLAGLLYLLPNNLFQATAGEMTSICNLGVVKLDGESAWVLLSTRSRYASAGEELLRRCHTLADLTGFSFSTARRYEGWPYREDSPLRALAILIRFATPLTSSKMGVKKARIISEHEKSTDYF
;
A
#
# COMPACT_ATOMS: atom_id res chain seq x y z
N MET A 1 14.63 27.22 -20.30
CA MET A 1 15.73 26.71 -19.45
C MET A 1 15.90 27.64 -18.25
N SER A 2 16.14 27.09 -17.05
CA SER A 2 16.39 27.89 -15.85
C SER A 2 17.64 28.77 -16.02
N LYS A 3 17.58 30.03 -15.58
CA LYS A 3 18.72 30.97 -15.58
C LYS A 3 19.64 30.77 -14.37
N LEU A 4 19.25 29.93 -13.41
CA LEU A 4 20.04 29.68 -12.20
C LEU A 4 21.18 28.70 -12.51
N GLN A 5 22.41 29.12 -12.23
CA GLN A 5 23.61 28.29 -12.33
C GLN A 5 24.15 28.02 -10.92
N GLY A 6 24.42 26.76 -10.61
CA GLY A 6 24.94 26.35 -9.32
C GLY A 6 25.72 25.05 -9.44
N LYS A 7 26.80 24.92 -8.65
CA LYS A 7 27.62 23.69 -8.58
C LYS A 7 27.26 22.80 -7.38
N ARG A 8 26.39 23.30 -6.50
CA ARG A 8 26.01 22.69 -5.22
C ARG A 8 24.53 23.01 -4.95
N LEU A 9 23.82 22.05 -4.37
CA LEU A 9 22.44 22.18 -3.92
C LEU A 9 22.38 21.71 -2.46
N ILE A 10 21.77 22.52 -1.60
CA ILE A 10 21.42 22.15 -0.23
C ILE A 10 19.89 22.19 -0.18
N SER A 11 19.27 21.01 -0.03
CA SER A 11 17.84 20.94 0.20
C SER A 11 17.55 21.35 1.65
N LEU A 12 16.49 22.14 1.85
CA LEU A 12 15.97 22.52 3.16
C LEU A 12 14.71 21.73 3.53
N ASP A 13 14.36 20.72 2.73
CA ASP A 13 13.19 19.84 2.93
C ASP A 13 13.43 18.74 3.97
N GLY A 14 14.53 18.82 4.72
CA GLY A 14 14.83 17.89 5.81
C GLY A 14 13.99 18.24 7.04
N CYS A 15 13.08 17.34 7.44
CA CYS A 15 12.19 17.56 8.57
C CYS A 15 12.82 17.34 9.95
N GLU A 16 14.06 16.81 10.03
CA GLU A 16 14.75 16.54 11.30
C GLU A 16 15.96 17.46 11.47
N GLY A 17 15.95 18.33 12.49
CA GLY A 17 17.03 19.28 12.75
C GLY A 17 18.39 18.67 13.11
N THR A 18 18.44 17.36 13.35
CA THR A 18 19.65 16.62 13.74
C THR A 18 20.18 15.70 12.64
N ASN A 19 19.50 15.59 11.49
CA ASN A 19 19.87 14.66 10.42
C ASN A 19 20.01 15.32 9.07
N THR A 20 21.04 14.92 8.32
CA THR A 20 21.22 15.32 6.93
C THR A 20 20.89 14.15 6.00
N TYR A 21 19.90 14.33 5.14
CA TYR A 21 19.54 13.39 4.09
C TYR A 21 20.38 13.64 2.83
N VAL A 22 20.91 12.57 2.26
CA VAL A 22 21.91 12.62 1.16
C VAL A 22 21.51 11.79 -0.06
N SER A 23 20.31 11.22 -0.02
CA SER A 23 19.72 10.41 -1.08
C SER A 23 18.19 10.45 -0.97
N SER A 24 17.48 10.00 -2.00
CA SER A 24 16.02 9.80 -2.00
C SER A 24 15.66 8.58 -2.84
N PHE A 25 14.50 8.00 -2.56
CA PHE A 25 13.94 6.93 -3.38
C PHE A 25 13.27 7.52 -4.61
N ARG A 26 13.29 6.76 -5.70
CA ARG A 26 12.36 6.92 -6.81
C ARG A 26 10.94 6.71 -6.29
N SER A 27 9.97 7.45 -6.80
CA SER A 27 8.56 7.26 -6.49
C SER A 27 7.72 7.28 -7.75
N ASP A 28 6.77 6.36 -7.88
CA ASP A 28 5.81 6.34 -8.98
C ASP A 28 4.39 6.18 -8.42
N LEU A 29 3.43 6.91 -9.00
CA LEU A 29 2.00 6.65 -8.81
C LEU A 29 1.58 5.65 -9.89
N VAL A 30 0.97 4.55 -9.48
CA VAL A 30 0.41 3.53 -10.36
C VAL A 30 -1.11 3.61 -10.29
N LYS A 31 -1.78 3.56 -11.44
CA LYS A 31 -3.23 3.42 -11.53
C LYS A 31 -3.58 2.19 -12.36
N CYS A 32 -4.34 1.27 -11.76
CA CYS A 32 -5.02 0.21 -12.48
C CYS A 32 -6.50 0.56 -12.61
N GLU A 33 -7.09 0.45 -13.79
CA GLU A 33 -8.48 0.87 -14.02
C GLU A 33 -9.21 -0.03 -15.01
N LYS A 34 -10.49 -0.29 -14.74
CA LYS A 34 -11.36 -1.07 -15.62
C LYS A 34 -12.81 -0.58 -15.51
N THR A 35 -13.47 -0.40 -16.65
CA THR A 35 -14.93 -0.31 -16.70
C THR A 35 -15.50 -1.72 -16.55
N LEU A 36 -16.28 -1.92 -15.50
CA LEU A 36 -16.83 -3.23 -15.16
C LEU A 36 -18.18 -3.42 -15.82
N ARG A 37 -18.54 -4.67 -16.10
CA ARG A 37 -19.87 -5.04 -16.59
C ARG A 37 -20.83 -5.19 -15.41
N TRP A 38 -22.05 -4.69 -15.59
CA TRP A 38 -23.10 -4.68 -14.58
C TRP A 38 -24.37 -5.35 -15.12
N GLU A 39 -24.98 -6.19 -14.30
CA GLU A 39 -26.21 -6.92 -14.64
C GLU A 39 -27.19 -6.86 -13.46
N SER A 40 -28.45 -7.19 -13.70
CA SER A 40 -29.47 -7.19 -12.64
C SER A 40 -29.05 -8.04 -11.45
N ALA A 41 -29.33 -7.57 -10.25
CA ALA A 41 -28.97 -8.25 -9.02
C ALA A 41 -30.22 -8.50 -8.16
N SER A 42 -30.19 -9.63 -7.46
CA SER A 42 -31.21 -10.03 -6.50
C SER A 42 -30.57 -10.96 -5.47
N GLY A 43 -31.26 -11.23 -4.36
CA GLY A 43 -30.80 -12.17 -3.34
C GLY A 43 -30.22 -11.46 -2.10
N ALA A 44 -29.40 -12.18 -1.35
CA ALA A 44 -28.81 -11.66 -0.12
C ALA A 44 -27.61 -10.76 -0.43
N ALA A 45 -27.47 -9.66 0.31
CA ALA A 45 -26.37 -8.74 0.19
C ALA A 45 -25.80 -8.37 1.56
N VAL A 46 -24.49 -8.11 1.59
CA VAL A 46 -23.76 -7.79 2.81
C VAL A 46 -22.78 -6.66 2.56
N GLN A 47 -22.56 -5.85 3.58
CA GLN A 47 -21.41 -4.96 3.70
C GLN A 47 -20.38 -5.61 4.63
N VAL A 48 -19.15 -5.72 4.14
CA VAL A 48 -17.98 -6.11 4.93
C VAL A 48 -17.06 -4.90 5.00
N GLU A 49 -16.75 -4.48 6.22
CA GLU A 49 -15.93 -3.30 6.49
C GLU A 49 -14.81 -3.68 7.46
N VAL A 50 -13.57 -3.34 7.09
CA VAL A 50 -12.40 -3.41 7.97
C VAL A 50 -12.04 -1.98 8.33
N ARG A 51 -11.99 -1.65 9.63
CA ARG A 51 -11.70 -0.29 10.13
C ARG A 51 -10.62 -0.32 11.19
N ASP A 52 -10.15 0.88 11.55
CA ASP A 52 -9.21 1.09 12.66
C ASP A 52 -7.93 0.26 12.49
N VAL A 53 -7.58 -0.06 11.24
CA VAL A 53 -6.34 -0.74 10.88
C VAL A 53 -5.23 0.24 11.17
N SER A 54 -4.43 -0.05 12.19
CA SER A 54 -3.39 0.85 12.63
C SER A 54 -2.04 0.40 12.12
N THR A 55 -1.32 1.34 11.53
CA THR A 55 0.08 1.17 11.17
C THR A 55 0.72 2.54 11.16
N ASN A 56 1.93 2.60 11.66
CA ASN A 56 2.63 3.85 11.90
C ASN A 56 3.31 4.35 10.61
N VAL A 57 2.54 4.47 9.52
CA VAL A 57 2.96 4.96 8.18
C VAL A 57 3.53 3.85 7.26
N TYR A 58 3.70 4.19 5.98
CA TYR A 58 4.32 3.39 4.93
C TYR A 58 5.80 3.05 5.26
N GLN A 59 6.00 1.95 5.98
CA GLN A 59 7.26 1.61 6.65
C GLN A 59 8.10 0.51 5.96
N GLY A 60 7.60 -0.07 4.86
CA GLY A 60 8.27 -1.19 4.19
C GLY A 60 8.39 -2.44 5.07
N VAL A 61 7.35 -2.71 5.87
CA VAL A 61 7.24 -3.92 6.68
C VAL A 61 7.21 -5.18 5.79
N PRO A 62 7.74 -6.33 6.24
CA PRO A 62 7.77 -7.54 5.42
C PRO A 62 6.39 -8.13 5.08
N HIS A 63 5.45 -8.04 6.01
CA HIS A 63 4.14 -8.69 5.89
C HIS A 63 3.19 -7.87 5.01
N GLN A 64 2.55 -8.49 4.02
CA GLN A 64 1.78 -7.77 2.98
C GLN A 64 0.48 -7.13 3.51
N GLU A 65 -0.15 -7.74 4.51
CA GLU A 65 -1.42 -7.26 5.10
C GLU A 65 -1.22 -6.34 6.31
N GLN A 66 -0.01 -6.27 6.86
CA GLN A 66 0.24 -5.52 8.08
C GLN A 66 -0.06 -4.04 7.84
N GLY A 67 -1.10 -3.57 8.55
CA GLY A 67 -1.54 -2.20 8.47
C GLY A 67 -2.35 -1.83 7.23
N ASN A 68 -2.74 -2.75 6.34
CA ASN A 68 -3.45 -2.38 5.10
C ASN A 68 -4.85 -2.99 5.03
N ALA A 69 -5.88 -2.16 5.27
CA ALA A 69 -7.29 -2.57 5.26
C ALA A 69 -7.74 -3.16 3.91
N VAL A 70 -7.23 -2.63 2.78
CA VAL A 70 -7.59 -3.12 1.44
C VAL A 70 -7.05 -4.53 1.22
N LYS A 71 -5.82 -4.82 1.68
CA LYS A 71 -5.23 -6.16 1.59
C LYS A 71 -5.95 -7.18 2.48
N LEU A 72 -6.31 -6.80 3.70
CA LEU A 72 -7.12 -7.64 4.58
C LEU A 72 -8.48 -7.97 3.93
N LEU A 73 -9.16 -6.97 3.39
CA LEU A 73 -10.44 -7.14 2.70
C LEU A 73 -10.32 -8.02 1.45
N ALA A 74 -9.24 -7.91 0.69
CA ALA A 74 -8.98 -8.78 -0.47
C ALA A 74 -8.83 -10.25 -0.07
N ARG A 75 -8.19 -10.55 1.07
CA ARG A 75 -8.10 -11.93 1.60
C ARG A 75 -9.44 -12.46 2.08
N LEU A 76 -10.28 -11.61 2.68
CA LEU A 76 -11.66 -12.00 3.03
C LEU A 76 -12.48 -12.37 1.80
N LEU A 77 -12.45 -11.55 0.74
CA LEU A 77 -13.14 -11.85 -0.53
C LEU A 77 -12.63 -13.14 -1.19
N ARG A 78 -11.32 -13.40 -1.06
CA ARG A 78 -10.71 -14.63 -1.55
C ARG A 78 -11.24 -15.87 -0.82
N ALA A 79 -11.32 -15.83 0.51
CA ALA A 79 -11.85 -16.92 1.31
C ALA A 79 -13.32 -17.25 0.96
N VAL A 80 -14.14 -16.22 0.72
CA VAL A 80 -15.53 -16.42 0.28
C VAL A 80 -15.59 -17.13 -1.08
N SER A 81 -14.74 -16.73 -2.02
CA SER A 81 -14.66 -17.38 -3.34
C SER A 81 -14.22 -18.85 -3.23
N GLU A 82 -13.23 -19.14 -2.37
CA GLU A 82 -12.70 -20.49 -2.15
C GLU A 82 -13.69 -21.42 -1.47
N ALA A 83 -14.59 -20.88 -0.66
CA ALA A 83 -15.72 -21.61 -0.08
C ALA A 83 -16.83 -21.94 -1.11
N GLY A 84 -16.65 -21.58 -2.38
CA GLY A 84 -17.58 -21.87 -3.46
C GLY A 84 -18.76 -20.90 -3.57
N ALA A 85 -18.76 -19.82 -2.80
CA ALA A 85 -19.78 -18.78 -2.90
C ALA A 85 -19.49 -17.86 -4.09
N THR A 86 -20.52 -17.56 -4.88
CA THR A 86 -20.41 -16.58 -5.95
C THR A 86 -20.66 -15.20 -5.36
N LEU A 87 -19.78 -14.25 -5.65
CA LEU A 87 -19.86 -12.86 -5.17
C LEU A 87 -19.94 -11.87 -6.32
N ARG A 88 -20.84 -10.90 -6.17
CA ARG A 88 -21.10 -9.83 -7.13
C ARG A 88 -21.06 -8.48 -6.43
N LEU A 89 -19.96 -7.74 -6.64
CA LEU A 89 -19.71 -6.47 -5.98
C LEU A 89 -20.64 -5.38 -6.52
N PHE A 90 -21.02 -4.43 -5.67
CA PHE A 90 -21.76 -3.23 -6.12
C PHE A 90 -21.31 -1.94 -5.44
N ALA A 91 -20.49 -2.04 -4.39
CA ALA A 91 -19.75 -0.92 -3.84
C ALA A 91 -18.40 -1.40 -3.33
N LEU A 92 -17.36 -0.60 -3.50
CA LEU A 92 -16.03 -0.87 -2.95
C LEU A 92 -15.31 0.47 -2.77
N GLU A 93 -14.80 0.70 -1.58
CA GLU A 93 -13.99 1.87 -1.28
C GLU A 93 -12.97 1.53 -0.21
N GLY A 94 -11.80 2.17 -0.27
CA GLY A 94 -10.79 2.00 0.76
C GLY A 94 -9.62 2.94 0.55
N GLY A 95 -9.09 3.44 1.67
CA GLY A 95 -8.00 4.40 1.69
C GLY A 95 -8.38 5.81 1.22
N VAL A 96 -7.46 6.75 1.42
CA VAL A 96 -7.69 8.19 1.18
C VAL A 96 -6.70 8.81 0.19
N ALA A 97 -5.50 8.25 0.06
CA ALA A 97 -4.46 8.70 -0.86
C ALA A 97 -3.51 7.54 -1.19
N GLU A 98 -2.87 7.59 -2.36
CA GLU A 98 -2.02 6.49 -2.86
C GLU A 98 -0.83 6.19 -1.96
N ASN A 99 -0.36 7.20 -1.21
CA ASN A 99 0.83 7.17 -0.38
C ASN A 99 0.51 7.06 1.12
N ILE A 100 -0.77 6.93 1.49
CA ILE A 100 -1.26 6.71 2.84
C ILE A 100 -1.73 5.27 2.94
N VAL A 101 -1.31 4.55 3.98
CA VAL A 101 -1.75 3.17 4.16
C VAL A 101 -3.24 3.17 4.54
N PRO A 102 -4.11 2.37 3.90
CA PRO A 102 -5.54 2.37 4.19
C PRO A 102 -5.86 1.88 5.61
N GLU A 103 -6.38 2.77 6.45
CA GLU A 103 -6.90 2.42 7.78
C GLU A 103 -8.31 1.83 7.73
N THR A 104 -9.05 2.10 6.65
CA THR A 104 -10.42 1.60 6.44
C THR A 104 -10.63 1.18 4.99
N ALA A 105 -11.35 0.08 4.81
CA ALA A 105 -11.88 -0.38 3.53
C ALA A 105 -13.24 -1.05 3.72
N ALA A 106 -14.16 -0.83 2.80
CA ALA A 106 -15.50 -1.39 2.81
C ALA A 106 -15.88 -1.93 1.43
N VAL A 107 -16.53 -3.09 1.42
CA VAL A 107 -17.09 -3.70 0.21
C VAL A 107 -18.53 -4.09 0.47
N ARG A 108 -19.38 -3.89 -0.55
CA ARG A 108 -20.72 -4.46 -0.58
C ARG A 108 -20.87 -5.38 -1.76
N PHE A 109 -21.41 -6.57 -1.50
CA PHE A 109 -21.61 -7.58 -2.54
C PHE A 109 -22.86 -8.40 -2.27
N CYS A 110 -23.51 -8.80 -3.36
CA CYS A 110 -24.47 -9.89 -3.35
C CYS A 110 -23.72 -11.22 -3.33
N TYR A 111 -24.31 -12.23 -2.70
CA TYR A 111 -23.70 -13.56 -2.64
C TYR A 111 -24.72 -14.69 -2.83
N GLU A 112 -24.24 -15.78 -3.41
CA GLU A 112 -24.99 -17.01 -3.64
C GLU A 112 -24.14 -18.24 -3.27
N GLY A 113 -24.79 -19.38 -2.99
CA GLY A 113 -24.09 -20.64 -2.68
C GLY A 113 -23.74 -20.86 -1.20
N CYS A 114 -24.08 -19.92 -0.31
CA CYS A 114 -23.96 -20.10 1.15
C CYS A 114 -25.09 -19.39 1.91
N SER A 115 -25.34 -19.80 3.16
CA SER A 115 -26.28 -19.10 4.05
C SER A 115 -25.62 -17.87 4.69
N PRO A 116 -26.40 -16.86 5.11
CA PRO A 116 -25.86 -15.68 5.80
C PRO A 116 -25.00 -16.03 7.02
N GLU A 117 -25.39 -17.04 7.80
CA GLU A 117 -24.67 -17.49 8.99
C GLU A 117 -23.33 -18.12 8.63
N LYS A 118 -23.29 -18.95 7.56
CA LYS A 118 -22.06 -19.56 7.06
C LYS A 118 -21.09 -18.51 6.52
N LEU A 119 -21.60 -17.53 5.77
CA LEU A 119 -20.78 -16.43 5.27
C LEU A 119 -20.18 -15.62 6.43
N ARG A 120 -21.00 -15.26 7.42
CA ARG A 120 -20.56 -14.50 8.59
C ARG A 120 -19.50 -15.27 9.38
N ALA A 121 -19.73 -16.56 9.65
CA ALA A 121 -18.78 -17.41 10.35
C ALA A 121 -17.45 -17.53 9.59
N LEU A 122 -17.50 -17.72 8.27
CA LEU A 122 -16.30 -17.77 7.42
C LEU A 122 -15.50 -16.47 7.50
N LEU A 123 -16.14 -15.32 7.32
CA LEU A 123 -15.47 -14.00 7.37
C LEU A 123 -14.86 -13.73 8.75
N GLN A 124 -15.56 -14.08 9.83
CA GLN A 124 -15.06 -13.93 11.20
C GLN A 124 -13.85 -14.83 11.47
N GLU A 125 -13.93 -16.10 11.06
CA GLU A 125 -12.85 -17.06 11.20
C GLU A 125 -11.62 -16.64 10.39
N THR A 126 -11.80 -16.28 9.11
CA THR A 126 -10.71 -15.77 8.28
C THR A 126 -10.08 -14.52 8.89
N PHE A 127 -10.87 -13.57 9.38
CA PHE A 127 -10.31 -12.36 10.02
C PHE A 127 -9.55 -12.66 11.32
N SER A 128 -10.02 -13.64 12.11
CA SER A 128 -9.31 -14.13 13.29
C SER A 128 -7.95 -14.72 12.93
N GLN A 129 -7.89 -15.55 11.90
CA GLN A 129 -6.64 -16.12 11.38
C GLN A 129 -5.69 -15.03 10.88
N LEU A 130 -6.18 -14.09 10.07
CA LEU A 130 -5.41 -12.93 9.61
C LEU A 130 -4.81 -12.14 10.79
N THR A 131 -5.60 -11.93 11.84
CA THR A 131 -5.17 -11.20 13.04
C THR A 131 -4.05 -11.93 13.78
N GLN A 132 -4.07 -13.27 13.80
CA GLN A 132 -3.00 -14.09 14.40
C GLN A 132 -1.72 -14.13 13.56
N GLU A 133 -1.83 -13.99 12.24
CA GLU A 133 -0.68 -13.96 11.32
C GLU A 133 0.14 -12.66 11.45
N LEU A 134 -0.49 -11.56 11.88
CA LEU A 134 0.19 -10.27 12.01
C LEU A 134 1.21 -10.29 13.17
N GLU A 135 2.35 -9.64 12.95
CA GLU A 135 3.37 -9.43 13.99
C GLU A 135 2.79 -8.72 15.22
N ASN A 136 1.91 -7.73 15.00
CA ASN A 136 1.13 -7.10 16.04
C ASN A 136 -0.37 -7.23 15.71
N PRO A 137 -1.11 -8.12 16.41
CA PRO A 137 -2.54 -8.33 16.20
C PRO A 137 -3.39 -7.05 16.30
N ALA A 138 -2.99 -6.07 17.10
CA ALA A 138 -3.73 -4.81 17.24
C ALA A 138 -3.76 -3.97 15.95
N GLN A 139 -2.89 -4.29 14.98
CA GLN A 139 -2.83 -3.63 13.69
C GLN A 139 -3.91 -4.13 12.72
N ALA A 140 -4.57 -5.26 13.00
CA ALA A 140 -5.65 -5.78 12.15
C ALA A 140 -6.92 -4.91 12.18
N GLY A 141 -7.07 -4.08 13.22
CA GLY A 141 -8.26 -3.26 13.43
C GLY A 141 -9.50 -4.12 13.78
N THR A 142 -10.66 -3.70 13.28
CA THR A 142 -11.95 -4.34 13.56
C THR A 142 -12.69 -4.72 12.28
N LEU A 143 -13.29 -5.91 12.27
CA LEU A 143 -14.20 -6.36 11.22
C LEU A 143 -15.66 -6.04 11.58
N ARG A 144 -16.40 -5.44 10.64
CA ARG A 144 -17.85 -5.26 10.71
C ARG A 144 -18.51 -5.94 9.53
N ILE A 145 -19.57 -6.69 9.82
CA ILE A 145 -20.37 -7.41 8.83
C ILE A 145 -21.83 -7.02 9.08
N THR A 146 -22.46 -6.40 8.08
CA THR A 146 -23.82 -5.87 8.18
C THR A 146 -24.61 -6.28 6.96
N GLU A 147 -25.81 -6.86 7.16
CA GLU A 147 -26.73 -7.12 6.07
C GLU A 147 -27.22 -5.81 5.46
N VAL A 148 -27.34 -5.76 4.15
CA VAL A 148 -27.81 -4.59 3.41
C VAL A 148 -28.82 -5.01 2.36
N PRO A 149 -29.73 -4.12 1.92
CA PRO A 149 -30.60 -4.41 0.81
C PRO A 149 -29.80 -4.72 -0.47
N ALA A 150 -30.25 -5.68 -1.26
CA ALA A 150 -29.69 -5.90 -2.58
C ALA A 150 -29.97 -4.70 -3.50
N PRO A 151 -28.99 -4.28 -4.33
CA PRO A 151 -29.20 -3.23 -5.32
C PRO A 151 -29.96 -3.76 -6.55
N ASP A 152 -30.44 -2.86 -7.41
CA ASP A 152 -31.05 -3.24 -8.70
C ASP A 152 -30.04 -3.90 -9.66
N ARG A 153 -28.77 -3.49 -9.58
CA ARG A 153 -27.67 -3.99 -10.41
C ARG A 153 -26.42 -4.20 -9.56
N ALA A 154 -25.64 -5.20 -9.93
CA ALA A 154 -24.31 -5.46 -9.38
C ALA A 154 -23.34 -5.85 -10.51
N VAL A 155 -22.05 -5.70 -10.26
CA VAL A 155 -20.98 -6.14 -11.15
C VAL A 155 -21.15 -7.64 -11.43
N THR A 156 -20.85 -8.05 -12.67
CA THR A 156 -20.87 -9.47 -13.05
C THR A 156 -19.95 -10.29 -12.14
N ALA A 157 -20.25 -11.58 -11.94
CA ALA A 157 -19.39 -12.46 -11.14
C ALA A 157 -17.94 -12.48 -11.67
N GLN A 158 -17.76 -12.51 -12.99
CA GLN A 158 -16.43 -12.52 -13.61
C GLN A 158 -15.61 -11.25 -13.31
N ASP A 159 -16.21 -10.06 -13.43
CA ASP A 159 -15.50 -8.81 -13.15
C ASP A 159 -15.28 -8.61 -11.65
N SER A 160 -16.20 -9.10 -10.82
CA SER A 160 -16.06 -9.16 -9.35
C SER A 160 -14.85 -10.01 -8.94
N THR A 161 -14.73 -11.22 -9.50
CA THR A 161 -13.57 -12.11 -9.29
C THR A 161 -12.29 -11.47 -9.80
N SER A 162 -12.32 -10.79 -10.96
CA SER A 162 -11.15 -10.13 -11.54
C SER A 162 -10.64 -8.99 -10.65
N LEU A 163 -11.55 -8.14 -10.14
CA LEU A 163 -11.21 -7.04 -9.23
C LEU A 163 -10.67 -7.57 -7.89
N ALA A 164 -11.36 -8.54 -7.27
CA ALA A 164 -10.89 -9.16 -6.03
C ALA A 164 -9.52 -9.84 -6.20
N GLY A 165 -9.31 -10.52 -7.33
CA GLY A 165 -8.04 -11.14 -7.70
C GLY A 165 -6.92 -10.13 -7.87
N LEU A 166 -7.18 -8.99 -8.53
CA LEU A 166 -6.20 -7.91 -8.67
C LEU A 166 -5.76 -7.38 -7.30
N LEU A 167 -6.70 -7.06 -6.41
CA LEU A 167 -6.39 -6.56 -5.06
C LEU A 167 -5.63 -7.58 -4.22
N TYR A 168 -5.97 -8.87 -4.36
CA TYR A 168 -5.27 -9.96 -3.69
C TYR A 168 -3.82 -10.09 -4.18
N LEU A 169 -3.57 -9.98 -5.48
CA LEU A 169 -2.25 -10.23 -6.08
C LEU A 169 -1.32 -9.00 -6.09
N LEU A 170 -1.88 -7.78 -6.13
CA LEU A 170 -1.05 -6.57 -6.17
C LEU A 170 -0.12 -6.49 -4.95
N PRO A 171 1.16 -6.11 -5.16
CA PRO A 171 2.13 -6.05 -4.09
C PRO A 171 1.79 -4.95 -3.09
N ASN A 172 2.07 -5.20 -1.82
CA ASN A 172 1.95 -4.23 -0.74
C ASN A 172 3.09 -4.41 0.27
N ASN A 173 3.44 -3.33 0.97
CA ASN A 173 4.57 -3.22 1.88
C ASN A 173 5.91 -3.59 1.23
N LEU A 174 6.74 -4.42 1.87
CA LEU A 174 8.05 -4.80 1.36
C LEU A 174 7.94 -5.66 0.10
N PHE A 175 8.51 -5.16 -1.00
CA PHE A 175 8.58 -5.91 -2.25
C PHE A 175 9.95 -6.58 -2.43
N GLN A 176 11.03 -5.86 -2.16
CA GLN A 176 12.39 -6.37 -2.30
C GLN A 176 13.33 -5.74 -1.27
N ALA A 177 14.22 -6.56 -0.70
CA ALA A 177 15.34 -6.13 0.14
C ALA A 177 16.65 -6.81 -0.30
N THR A 178 17.79 -6.24 0.06
CA THR A 178 19.13 -6.81 -0.20
C THR A 178 20.02 -6.54 1.00
N ALA A 179 20.63 -7.59 1.56
CA ALA A 179 21.48 -7.49 2.75
C ALA A 179 20.83 -6.72 3.92
N GLY A 180 19.53 -6.93 4.13
CA GLY A 180 18.74 -6.23 5.17
C GLY A 180 18.31 -4.81 4.82
N GLU A 181 18.75 -4.24 3.69
CA GLU A 181 18.29 -2.92 3.23
C GLU A 181 17.11 -3.05 2.27
N MET A 182 16.02 -2.33 2.58
CA MET A 182 14.87 -2.24 1.69
C MET A 182 15.26 -1.58 0.36
N THR A 183 14.90 -2.26 -0.73
CA THR A 183 15.21 -1.83 -2.08
C THR A 183 13.98 -1.31 -2.81
N SER A 184 12.82 -1.95 -2.64
CA SER A 184 11.56 -1.51 -3.25
C SER A 184 10.38 -1.89 -2.36
N ILE A 185 9.41 -0.99 -2.32
CA ILE A 185 8.18 -1.11 -1.53
C ILE A 185 6.99 -0.61 -2.34
N CYS A 186 5.80 -1.06 -1.98
CA CYS A 186 4.55 -0.72 -2.65
C CYS A 186 3.45 -0.45 -1.63
N ASN A 187 2.64 0.58 -1.82
CA ASN A 187 1.44 0.81 -1.02
C ASN A 187 0.24 0.62 -1.91
N LEU A 188 -0.64 -0.33 -1.59
CA LEU A 188 -1.98 -0.36 -2.15
C LEU A 188 -2.83 0.67 -1.38
N GLY A 189 -2.84 1.92 -1.85
CA GLY A 189 -3.28 3.06 -1.06
C GLY A 189 -4.74 3.49 -1.28
N VAL A 190 -5.31 3.23 -2.47
CA VAL A 190 -6.72 3.54 -2.73
C VAL A 190 -7.35 2.47 -3.58
N VAL A 191 -8.59 2.10 -3.25
CA VAL A 191 -9.48 1.39 -4.16
C VAL A 191 -10.83 2.10 -4.18
N LYS A 192 -11.43 2.21 -5.36
CA LYS A 192 -12.78 2.74 -5.51
C LYS A 192 -13.52 2.05 -6.64
N LEU A 193 -14.79 1.76 -6.42
CA LEU A 193 -15.79 1.47 -7.43
C LEU A 193 -16.71 2.69 -7.52
N ASP A 194 -16.58 3.47 -8.60
CA ASP A 194 -17.28 4.73 -8.81
C ASP A 194 -18.06 4.67 -10.12
N GLY A 195 -19.40 4.72 -10.02
CA GLY A 195 -20.28 4.40 -11.15
C GLY A 195 -19.96 3.02 -11.71
N GLU A 196 -19.67 2.95 -13.01
CA GLU A 196 -19.34 1.68 -13.67
C GLU A 196 -17.85 1.33 -13.67
N SER A 197 -16.97 2.18 -13.14
CA SER A 197 -15.52 1.99 -13.22
C SER A 197 -14.92 1.68 -11.86
N ALA A 198 -14.00 0.71 -11.83
CA ALA A 198 -13.12 0.48 -10.69
C ALA A 198 -11.73 1.02 -10.98
N TRP A 199 -11.15 1.71 -10.01
CA TRP A 199 -9.74 2.07 -10.04
C TRP A 199 -9.03 1.75 -8.73
N VAL A 200 -7.76 1.41 -8.87
CA VAL A 200 -6.84 1.06 -7.80
C VAL A 200 -5.61 1.94 -7.95
N LEU A 201 -5.21 2.62 -6.87
CA LEU A 201 -4.02 3.46 -6.84
C LEU A 201 -2.97 2.85 -5.93
N LEU A 202 -1.73 2.80 -6.44
CA LEU A 202 -0.57 2.38 -5.68
C LEU A 202 0.51 3.46 -5.67
N SER A 203 1.25 3.55 -4.56
CA SER A 203 2.51 4.30 -4.48
C SER A 203 3.67 3.32 -4.39
N THR A 204 4.55 3.33 -5.39
CA THR A 204 5.78 2.53 -5.38
C THR A 204 6.96 3.40 -5.00
N ARG A 205 7.88 2.89 -4.17
CA ARG A 205 9.16 3.56 -3.90
C ARG A 205 10.32 2.61 -4.02
N SER A 206 11.37 3.03 -4.73
CA SER A 206 12.50 2.16 -5.07
C SER A 206 13.83 2.89 -5.02
N ARG A 207 14.85 2.22 -4.46
CA ARG A 207 16.20 2.78 -4.33
C ARG A 207 16.91 2.85 -5.67
N TYR A 208 16.74 1.80 -6.46
CA TYR A 208 17.31 1.68 -7.80
C TYR A 208 16.20 1.82 -8.83
N ALA A 209 16.46 2.60 -9.89
CA ALA A 209 15.51 2.76 -10.99
C ALA A 209 15.12 1.40 -11.60
N SER A 210 16.09 0.49 -11.78
CA SER A 210 15.84 -0.86 -12.30
C SER A 210 14.89 -1.70 -11.43
N ALA A 211 14.99 -1.58 -10.10
CA ALA A 211 14.10 -2.26 -9.17
C ALA A 211 12.69 -1.66 -9.19
N GLY A 212 12.57 -0.34 -9.35
CA GLY A 212 11.29 0.33 -9.58
C GLY A 212 10.61 -0.16 -10.85
N GLU A 213 11.33 -0.21 -11.97
CA GLU A 213 10.77 -0.75 -13.23
C GLU A 213 10.36 -2.22 -13.09
N GLU A 214 11.07 -3.04 -12.30
CA GLU A 214 10.67 -4.42 -12.03
C GLU A 214 9.35 -4.51 -11.24
N LEU A 215 9.21 -3.72 -10.19
CA LEU A 215 7.96 -3.63 -9.44
C LEU A 215 6.79 -3.19 -10.35
N LEU A 216 7.02 -2.19 -11.21
CA LEU A 216 6.03 -1.73 -12.17
C LEU A 216 5.65 -2.82 -13.20
N ARG A 217 6.63 -3.58 -13.72
CA ARG A 217 6.35 -4.71 -14.62
C ARG A 217 5.49 -5.77 -13.96
N ARG A 218 5.70 -6.09 -12.68
CA ARG A 218 4.83 -7.03 -11.95
C ARG A 218 3.42 -6.49 -11.79
N CYS A 219 3.27 -5.24 -11.38
CA CYS A 219 1.95 -4.60 -11.27
C CYS A 219 1.20 -4.58 -12.62
N HIS A 220 1.90 -4.24 -13.72
CA HIS A 220 1.35 -4.26 -15.08
C HIS A 220 0.89 -5.67 -15.47
N THR A 221 1.73 -6.68 -15.28
CA THR A 221 1.40 -8.08 -15.60
C THR A 221 0.14 -8.54 -14.85
N LEU A 222 0.00 -8.18 -13.57
CA LEU A 222 -1.19 -8.51 -12.78
C LEU A 222 -2.44 -7.77 -13.25
N ALA A 223 -2.31 -6.49 -13.64
CA ALA A 223 -3.40 -5.73 -14.24
C ALA A 223 -3.87 -6.37 -15.55
N ASP A 224 -2.95 -6.70 -16.45
CA ASP A 224 -3.24 -7.36 -17.73
C ASP A 224 -3.99 -8.68 -17.53
N LEU A 225 -3.50 -9.55 -16.63
CA LEU A 225 -4.10 -10.85 -16.35
C LEU A 225 -5.51 -10.76 -15.75
N THR A 226 -5.85 -9.64 -15.12
CA THR A 226 -7.18 -9.37 -14.55
C THR A 226 -8.05 -8.48 -15.46
N GLY A 227 -7.54 -8.11 -16.62
CA GLY A 227 -8.21 -7.28 -17.61
C GLY A 227 -8.34 -5.81 -17.21
N PHE A 228 -7.49 -5.32 -16.31
CA PHE A 228 -7.38 -3.91 -15.95
C PHE A 228 -6.33 -3.23 -16.83
N SER A 229 -6.62 -2.00 -17.24
CA SER A 229 -5.61 -1.12 -17.81
C SER A 229 -4.61 -0.68 -16.75
N PHE A 230 -3.37 -0.39 -17.16
CA PHE A 230 -2.29 0.07 -16.28
C PHE A 230 -1.72 1.38 -16.79
N SER A 231 -1.51 2.33 -15.88
CA SER A 231 -0.83 3.59 -16.17
C SER A 231 0.03 4.05 -15.01
N THR A 232 1.04 4.86 -15.31
CA THR A 232 1.90 5.49 -14.30
C THR A 232 1.86 7.00 -14.44
N ALA A 233 1.96 7.69 -13.32
CA ALA A 233 2.03 9.15 -13.23
C ALA A 233 2.96 9.55 -12.10
N ARG A 234 3.25 10.86 -11.98
CA ARG A 234 4.06 11.44 -10.89
C ARG A 234 5.35 10.65 -10.65
N ARG A 235 6.06 10.31 -11.73
CA ARG A 235 7.30 9.52 -11.69
C ARG A 235 8.44 10.45 -11.31
N TYR A 236 8.87 10.38 -10.05
CA TYR A 236 10.00 11.14 -9.53
C TYR A 236 11.23 10.24 -9.49
N GLU A 237 12.31 10.66 -10.15
CA GLU A 237 13.57 9.94 -10.09
C GLU A 237 14.18 10.00 -8.68
N GLY A 238 14.84 8.91 -8.30
CA GLY A 238 15.57 8.85 -7.04
C GLY A 238 16.86 9.66 -7.11
N TRP A 239 17.29 10.20 -5.96
CA TRP A 239 18.62 10.78 -5.80
C TRP A 239 19.56 9.73 -5.20
N PRO A 240 20.44 9.08 -5.98
CA PRO A 240 21.30 8.04 -5.46
C PRO A 240 22.32 8.60 -4.45
N TYR A 241 22.68 7.77 -3.48
CA TYR A 241 23.78 8.11 -2.58
C TYR A 241 25.10 8.17 -3.36
N ARG A 242 25.77 9.32 -3.31
CA ARG A 242 27.12 9.47 -3.90
C ARG A 242 28.16 9.33 -2.81
N GLU A 243 28.96 8.27 -2.83
CA GLU A 243 30.01 8.01 -1.84
C GLU A 243 31.07 9.12 -1.81
N ASP A 244 31.60 9.56 -2.94
CA ASP A 244 32.56 10.67 -2.96
C ASP A 244 31.87 12.01 -3.17
N SER A 245 31.37 12.62 -2.09
CA SER A 245 30.69 13.93 -2.15
C SER A 245 31.43 15.00 -1.34
N PRO A 246 32.10 15.96 -2.00
CA PRO A 246 32.80 17.05 -1.32
C PRO A 246 31.88 17.88 -0.42
N LEU A 247 30.64 18.13 -0.85
CA LEU A 247 29.65 18.85 -0.04
C LEU A 247 29.24 18.05 1.20
N ARG A 248 29.14 16.72 1.10
CA ARG A 248 28.84 15.87 2.25
C ARG A 248 30.00 15.85 3.23
N ALA A 249 31.23 15.70 2.73
CA ALA A 249 32.43 15.76 3.58
C ALA A 249 32.51 17.09 4.33
N LEU A 250 32.22 18.21 3.65
CA LEU A 250 32.16 19.53 4.27
C LEU A 250 31.03 19.64 5.32
N ALA A 251 29.83 19.13 5.04
CA ALA A 251 28.72 19.15 5.99
C ALA A 251 29.04 18.33 7.26
N ILE A 252 29.71 17.18 7.10
CA ILE A 252 30.20 16.35 8.20
C ILE A 252 31.27 17.11 9.01
N LEU A 253 32.22 17.78 8.34
CA LEU A 253 33.26 18.55 9.00
C LEU A 253 32.68 19.71 9.83
N ILE A 254 31.79 20.52 9.25
CA ILE A 254 31.14 21.66 9.94
C ILE A 254 30.38 21.17 11.18
N ARG A 255 29.68 20.05 11.06
CA ARG A 255 28.97 19.42 12.16
C ARG A 255 29.91 19.04 13.32
N PHE A 256 31.07 18.47 13.05
CA PHE A 256 32.01 18.06 14.10
C PHE A 256 32.85 19.23 14.65
N ALA A 257 33.07 20.27 13.85
CA ALA A 257 33.88 21.43 14.22
C ALA A 257 33.10 22.51 15.02
N THR A 258 31.76 22.48 15.01
CA THR A 258 30.95 23.54 15.64
C THR A 258 30.03 22.94 16.71
N PRO A 259 30.21 23.28 18.01
CA PRO A 259 29.29 22.86 19.07
C PRO A 259 28.03 23.73 19.00
N LEU A 260 27.19 23.52 17.99
CA LEU A 260 25.95 24.30 17.78
C LEU A 260 24.77 23.76 18.61
N THR A 261 24.87 22.53 19.14
CA THR A 261 23.85 21.92 20.03
C THR A 261 24.50 20.94 21.01
N SER A 262 23.93 20.81 22.21
CA SER A 262 24.39 19.89 23.28
C SER A 262 24.15 18.40 22.99
N SER A 263 23.52 18.06 21.85
CA SER A 263 23.23 16.70 21.42
C SER A 263 24.00 16.33 20.13
N LYS A 264 24.47 15.08 20.05
CA LYS A 264 25.12 14.52 18.85
C LYS A 264 24.11 14.42 17.71
N MET A 265 24.32 15.15 16.62
CA MET A 265 23.54 15.01 15.39
C MET A 265 23.97 13.72 14.61
N GLY A 266 23.12 13.13 13.74
CA GLY A 266 23.41 11.93 12.88
C GLY A 266 23.44 12.21 11.34
N VAL A 267 24.14 11.40 10.52
CA VAL A 267 24.01 11.46 9.03
C VAL A 267 23.19 10.25 8.61
N LYS A 268 22.05 10.47 7.93
CA LYS A 268 21.17 9.38 7.50
C LYS A 268 21.16 9.27 5.98
N LYS A 269 21.47 8.08 5.47
CA LYS A 269 21.07 7.73 4.09
C LYS A 269 19.54 7.65 4.07
N ALA A 270 18.89 8.01 2.96
CA ALA A 270 17.47 7.69 2.84
C ALA A 270 17.30 6.19 2.98
N ARG A 271 16.60 5.82 4.05
CA ARG A 271 16.05 4.50 4.30
C ARG A 271 14.55 4.68 4.26
N ILE A 272 13.84 3.68 3.76
CA ILE A 272 12.43 3.55 4.14
C ILE A 272 12.47 3.27 5.65
N ILE A 273 11.78 4.07 6.44
CA ILE A 273 11.87 3.97 7.89
C ILE A 273 10.87 2.87 8.30
N SER A 274 11.35 1.74 8.82
CA SER A 274 10.54 0.85 9.65
C SER A 274 10.76 1.23 11.11
N GLU A 275 9.71 1.45 11.88
CA GLU A 275 9.82 1.91 13.28
C GLU A 275 10.47 0.91 14.23
N HIS A 276 10.79 -0.30 13.77
CA HIS A 276 11.59 -1.27 14.52
C HIS A 276 13.03 -0.81 14.81
N GLU A 277 13.51 0.31 14.26
CA GLU A 277 14.80 0.93 14.66
C GLU A 277 14.66 1.94 15.83
N LYS A 278 13.50 2.06 16.50
CA LYS A 278 13.39 2.82 17.78
C LYS A 278 13.67 1.94 19.01
N SER A 279 14.72 1.12 18.99
CA SER A 279 15.18 0.39 20.19
C SER A 279 16.46 -0.38 19.88
N THR A 280 17.60 0.32 19.83
CA THR A 280 18.92 -0.26 20.18
C THR A 280 19.97 0.85 20.12
N ASP A 281 19.98 1.70 21.15
CA ASP A 281 21.22 2.36 21.55
C ASP A 281 21.55 1.86 22.96
N TYR A 282 22.50 0.94 23.02
CA TYR A 282 23.31 0.69 24.21
C TYR A 282 24.34 1.82 24.31
N PHE A 283 24.42 2.39 25.52
CA PHE A 283 25.32 3.43 26.05
C PHE A 283 24.95 4.90 25.77
#